data_AF-A0A951V4B0-F1
#
_entry.id   AF-A0A951V4B0-F1
#
_cell.length_a   1.000
_cell.length_b   1.000
_cell.length_c   1.000
_cell.angle_alpha   90.00
_cell.angle_beta   90.00
_cell.angle_gamma   90.00
#
_symmetry.space_group_name_H-M   'P 1'
#
loop_
_entity.id
_entity.type
_entity.pdbx_description
1 polymer ?
#
loop_
_entity_poly.entity_id
_entity_poly.type
_entity_poly.pdbx_seq_one_letter_code
_entity_poly.pdbx_strand_id
1 'polypeptide(L)' 'MKFWPFVLRCLTVGAITFVTGIIVFFLYKLILYGDVAWAWGEMFRLGVILGIVLPLTDLIKAPKA' A
#
# COMPACT_ATOMS: atom_id res chain seq x y z
N MET A 1 -12.91 -20.31 10.26
CA MET A 1 -11.79 -19.39 10.52
C MET A 1 -11.96 -18.16 9.62
N LYS A 2 -11.90 -16.96 10.20
CA LYS A 2 -12.26 -15.67 9.57
C LYS A 2 -11.20 -15.19 8.55
N PHE A 3 -10.98 -15.97 7.48
CA PHE A 3 -10.06 -15.60 6.38
C PHE A 3 -10.60 -14.42 5.55
N TRP A 4 -11.91 -14.40 5.31
CA TRP A 4 -12.58 -13.36 4.52
C TRP A 4 -12.34 -11.92 5.02
N PRO A 5 -12.52 -11.58 6.32
CA PRO A 5 -12.23 -10.23 6.81
C PRO A 5 -10.74 -9.87 6.79
N PHE A 6 -9.83 -10.85 6.84
CA PHE A 6 -8.40 -10.59 6.69
C PHE A 6 -8.07 -10.15 5.26
N VAL A 7 -8.57 -10.88 4.25
CA VAL A 7 -8.37 -10.52 2.84
C VAL A 7 -8.93 -9.14 2.53
N LEU A 8 -10.12 -8.81 3.05
CA LEU A 8 -10.71 -7.47 2.88
C LEU A 8 -9.84 -6.37 3.51
N ARG A 9 -9.26 -6.60 4.69
CA ARG A 9 -8.34 -5.64 5.31
C ARG A 9 -7.07 -5.45 4.47
N CYS A 10 -6.47 -6.53 3.98
CA CYS A 10 -5.30 -6.44 3.10
C CYS A 10 -5.62 -5.67 1.82
N LEU A 11 -6.77 -5.94 1.21
CA LEU A 11 -7.21 -5.25 -0.01
C LEU A 11 -7.37 -3.74 0.23
N THR A 12 -8.03 -3.34 1.32
CA THR A 12 -8.25 -1.94 1.66
C THR A 12 -6.94 -1.22 1.95
N VAL A 13 -6.04 -1.81 2.75
CA VAL A 13 -4.75 -1.20 3.07
C VAL A 13 -3.88 -1.09 1.82
N GLY A 14 -3.85 -2.13 0.98
CA GLY A 14 -3.13 -2.13 -0.30
C GLY A 14 -3.65 -1.08 -1.28
N ALA A 15 -4.97 -0.93 -1.41
CA ALA A 15 -5.58 0.08 -2.25
C ALA A 15 -5.24 1.50 -1.77
N ILE A 16 -5.29 1.77 -0.46
CA ILE A 16 -4.93 3.06 0.12
C ILE A 16 -3.46 3.37 -0.14
N THR A 17 -2.55 2.44 0.17
CA THR A 17 -1.11 2.66 -0.03
C THR A 17 -0.74 2.81 -1.51
N PHE A 18 -1.44 2.12 -2.41
CA PHE A 18 -1.27 2.31 -3.84
C PHE A 18 -1.67 3.71 -4.30
N VAL A 19 -2.85 4.19 -3.90
CA VAL A 19 -3.34 5.54 -4.25
C VAL A 19 -2.44 6.62 -3.65
N THR A 20 -2.10 6.52 -2.37
CA THR A 20 -1.19 7.47 -1.71
C THR A 20 0.19 7.44 -2.37
N GLY A 21 0.71 6.27 -2.72
CA GLY A 21 1.98 6.12 -3.43
C GLY A 21 1.98 6.83 -4.78
N ILE A 22 0.93 6.64 -5.59
CA ILE A 22 0.77 7.34 -6.88
C ILE A 22 0.81 8.85 -6.68
N ILE A 23 0.04 9.38 -5.71
CA ILE A 23 -0.04 10.83 -5.48
C ILE A 23 1.33 11.38 -5.06
N VAL A 24 2.00 10.75 -4.09
CA VAL A 24 3.29 11.19 -3.59
C VAL A 24 4.36 11.11 -4.68
N PHE A 25 4.40 10.02 -5.44
CA PHE A 25 5.36 9.86 -6.53
C PHE A 25 5.13 10.84 -7.66
N PHE A 26 3.86 11.09 -8.01
CA PHE A 26 3.49 12.10 -8.99
C PHE A 26 3.95 13.49 -8.57
N LEU A 27 3.67 13.89 -7.33
CA LEU A 27 4.14 15.19 -6.80
C LEU A 27 5.66 15.27 -6.74
N TYR A 28 6.34 14.22 -6.28
CA TYR A 28 7.80 14.17 -6.23
C TYR A 28 8.44 14.33 -7.61
N LYS A 29 7.93 13.59 -8.61
CA LYS A 29 8.37 13.66 -10.01
C LYS A 29 8.12 15.04 -10.61
N LEU A 30 6.94 15.61 -10.38
CA LEU A 30 6.55 16.92 -10.87
C LEU A 30 7.44 18.03 -10.31
N ILE A 31 7.74 17.99 -9.00
CA ILE A 31 8.56 19.00 -8.33
C ILE A 31 10.02 18.93 -8.78
N LEU A 32 10.59 17.74 -8.93
CA LEU A 32 12.03 17.58 -9.16
C LEU A 32 12.43 17.53 -10.63
N TYR A 33 11.60 16.91 -11.47
CA TYR A 33 11.96 16.62 -12.85
C TYR A 33 11.07 17.36 -13.87
N GLY A 34 10.00 18.01 -13.41
CA GLY A 34 9.00 18.61 -14.30
C GLY A 34 8.32 17.60 -15.23
N ASP A 35 8.50 16.31 -14.95
CA ASP A 35 8.06 15.19 -15.77
C ASP A 35 6.97 14.41 -15.02
N VAL A 36 5.99 13.97 -15.79
CA VAL A 36 4.76 13.34 -15.31
C VAL A 36 4.78 11.83 -15.53
N ALA A 37 5.94 11.24 -15.84
CA ALA A 37 6.07 9.80 -16.10
C ALA A 37 5.54 8.95 -14.92
N TRP A 38 4.46 8.23 -15.18
CA TRP A 38 3.75 7.42 -14.18
C TRP A 38 4.48 6.09 -13.94
N ALA A 39 5.13 5.93 -12.79
CA ALA A 39 5.78 4.67 -12.41
C ALA A 39 4.78 3.68 -11.78
N TRP A 40 3.82 3.22 -12.59
CA TRP A 40 2.77 2.28 -12.16
C TRP A 40 3.32 0.99 -11.54
N GLY A 41 4.37 0.42 -12.10
CA GLY A 41 4.94 -0.85 -11.64
C GLY A 41 5.54 -0.79 -10.24
N GLU A 42 6.32 0.26 -9.95
CA GLU A 42 6.95 0.46 -8.64
C GLU A 42 5.90 0.76 -7.56
N MET A 43 4.90 1.59 -7.89
CA MET A 43 3.80 1.90 -6.97
C MET A 43 2.93 0.66 -6.69
N PHE A 44 2.67 -0.19 -7.69
CA PHE A 44 1.92 -1.42 -7.51
C PHE A 44 2.64 -2.40 -6.59
N ARG A 45 3.96 -2.57 -6.78
CA ARG A 45 4.79 -3.38 -5.90
C ARG A 45 4.74 -2.89 -4.46
N LEU A 46 4.91 -1.57 -4.24
CA LEU A 46 4.85 -0.99 -2.89
C LEU A 46 3.47 -1.14 -2.25
N GLY A 47 2.39 -0.92 -3.01
CA GLY A 47 1.01 -1.10 -2.54
C GLY A 47 0.72 -2.55 -2.12
N VAL A 48 1.19 -3.54 -2.89
CA VAL A 48 1.03 -4.96 -2.54
C VAL A 48 1.86 -5.33 -1.31
N ILE A 49 3.12 -4.87 -1.22
CA ILE A 49 3.98 -5.14 -0.07
C ILE A 49 3.37 -4.55 1.21
N LEU A 50 3.03 -3.27 1.21
CA LEU A 50 2.47 -2.61 2.39
C LEU A 50 1.06 -3.12 2.72
N GLY A 51 0.24 -3.42 1.71
CA GLY A 51 -1.08 -4.02 1.86
C GLY A 51 -1.06 -5.40 2.51
N ILE A 52 0.05 -6.14 2.44
CA ILE A 52 0.22 -7.44 3.10
C ILE A 52 0.95 -7.28 4.44
N VAL A 53 2.02 -6.48 4.49
CA VAL A 53 2.88 -6.33 5.67
C VAL A 53 2.13 -5.67 6.83
N LEU A 54 1.38 -4.59 6.59
CA LEU A 54 0.65 -3.87 7.66
C LEU A 54 -0.38 -4.75 8.40
N PRO A 55 -1.31 -5.45 7.72
CA PRO A 55 -2.25 -6.33 8.41
C PRO A 55 -1.59 -7.56 9.04
N LEU A 56 -0.46 -8.04 8.50
CA LEU A 56 0.35 -9.06 9.16
C LEU A 56 0.98 -8.53 10.45
N THR A 57 1.53 -7.31 10.44
CA THR A 57 2.08 -6.70 11.65
C THR A 57 1.00 -6.43 12.70
N ASP A 58 -0.22 -6.05 12.29
CA ASP A 58 -1.35 -5.92 13.23
C ASP A 58 -1.76 -7.27 13.82
N LEU A 59 -1.77 -8.36 13.04
CA LEU A 59 -2.01 -9.70 13.56
C LEU A 59 -0.91 -10.17 14.53
N ILE A 60 0.35 -9.87 14.21
CA ILE A 60 1.52 -10.19 15.04
C ILE A 60 1.61 -9.29 16.28
N LYS A 61 1.00 -8.10 16.26
CA LYS A 61 0.90 -7.18 17.40
C LYS A 61 -0.37 -7.43 18.24
N ALA A 62 -1.35 -8.13 17.68
CA ALA A 62 -2.55 -8.61 18.36
C ALA A 62 -2.46 -9.98 19.11
N PRO A 63 -1.30 -10.61 19.41
CA PRO A 63 -1.25 -11.64 20.45
C PRO A 63 -1.20 -10.92 21.79
N LYS A 64 -2.32 -10.31 22.18
CA LYS A 64 -2.60 -10.07 23.59
C LYS A 64 -3.95 -10.67 23.90
N ALA A 65 -3.85 -11.67 24.77
CA ALA A 65 -4.88 -12.43 25.46
C ALA A 65 -6.08 -11.60 25.92
#